data_AF-C2ME55-F1
#
_entry.id   AF-C2ME55-F1
#
_cell.length_a   1.000
_cell.length_b   1.000
_cell.length_c   1.000
_cell.angle_alpha   90.00
_cell.angle_beta   90.00
_cell.angle_gamma   90.00
#
_symmetry.space_group_name_H-M   'P 1'
#
loop_
_entity.id
_entity.type
_entity.pdbx_description
1 polymer ?
#
loop_
_entity_poly.entity_id
_entity_poly.type
_entity_poly.pdbx_seq_one_letter_code
_entity_poly.pdbx_strand_id
1 'polypeptide(L)'
;MPVQKSIAKGETAEIRCFLKREGNFAGTRYTIRYFQPDGKGTLKMDDGTVFQPNDCYPLTKEEFRLYYTSFSTDRQTIDIYVEDNHGQLQHLSFDFNYKRTE
;
A
#
# COMPACT_ATOMS: atom_id res chain seq x y z
N MET A 1 -0.08 -1.22 10.52
CA MET A 1 -0.95 -1.93 11.50
C MET A 1 -1.26 -3.33 10.98
N PRO A 2 -1.75 -4.29 11.79
CA PRO A 2 -2.22 -5.56 11.25
C PRO A 2 -3.33 -5.34 10.21
N VAL A 3 -3.25 -6.07 9.10
CA VAL A 3 -4.22 -6.07 8.01
C VAL A 3 -4.87 -7.45 7.96
N GLN A 4 -6.13 -7.52 7.55
CA GLN A 4 -6.82 -8.80 7.32
C GLN A 4 -6.05 -9.67 6.31
N LYS A 5 -6.00 -10.99 6.56
CA LYS A 5 -5.31 -11.95 5.69
C LYS A 5 -6.20 -12.50 4.58
N SER A 6 -7.51 -12.33 4.70
CA SER A 6 -8.51 -12.76 3.73
C SER A 6 -9.34 -11.56 3.30
N ILE A 7 -9.74 -11.54 2.04
CA ILE A 7 -10.59 -10.50 1.49
C ILE A 7 -11.42 -11.09 0.34
N ALA A 8 -12.73 -10.88 0.39
CA ALA A 8 -13.65 -11.35 -0.64
C ALA A 8 -13.61 -10.45 -1.88
N LYS A 9 -14.07 -10.98 -3.02
CA LYS A 9 -14.24 -10.18 -4.23
C LYS A 9 -15.24 -9.04 -3.97
N GLY A 10 -14.81 -7.80 -4.26
CA GLY A 10 -15.57 -6.58 -4.01
C GLY A 10 -15.41 -6.01 -2.60
N GLU A 11 -14.77 -6.73 -1.69
CA GLU A 11 -14.48 -6.26 -0.35
C GLU A 11 -13.27 -5.31 -0.37
N THR A 12 -13.22 -4.39 0.60
CA THR A 12 -12.14 -3.41 0.74
C THR A 12 -11.42 -3.61 2.06
N ALA A 13 -10.11 -3.84 2.01
CA ALA A 13 -9.23 -3.85 3.17
C ALA A 13 -8.69 -2.45 3.44
N GLU A 14 -8.75 -2.01 4.69
CA GLU A 14 -8.11 -0.77 5.15
C GLU A 14 -6.70 -1.09 5.67
N ILE A 15 -5.70 -0.41 5.10
CA ILE A 15 -4.30 -0.51 5.46
C ILE A 15 -3.89 0.84 6.05
N ARG A 16 -3.68 0.86 7.36
CA ARG A 16 -3.23 2.06 8.07
C ARG A 16 -1.71 2.07 8.20
N CYS A 17 -1.10 3.10 7.64
CA CYS A 17 0.33 3.29 7.58
C CYS A 17 0.74 4.52 8.38
N PHE A 18 1.88 4.39 9.04
CA PHE A 18 2.57 5.50 9.71
C PHE A 18 3.98 5.58 9.18
N LEU A 19 4.31 6.71 8.58
CA LEU A 19 5.67 7.05 8.22
C LEU A 19 6.39 7.52 9.48
N LYS A 20 7.25 6.67 10.05
CA LYS A 20 8.12 7.06 11.16
C LYS A 20 9.40 7.66 10.60
N ARG A 21 9.63 8.93 10.87
CA ARG A 21 10.89 9.62 10.55
C ARG A 21 11.83 9.50 11.74
N GLU A 22 13.07 9.04 11.53
CA GLU A 22 14.09 9.03 12.60
C GLU A 22 14.60 10.44 12.94
N GLY A 23 14.33 11.44 12.10
CA GLY A 23 14.65 12.84 12.33
C GLY A 23 13.72 13.79 11.59
N ASN A 24 13.65 15.04 12.05
CA ASN A 24 12.82 16.08 11.44
C ASN A 24 13.66 16.88 10.43
N PHE A 25 13.92 16.28 9.26
CA PHE A 25 14.66 16.95 8.19
C PHE A 25 13.71 17.85 7.38
N ALA A 26 13.93 19.16 7.45
CA ALA A 26 13.16 20.12 6.67
C ALA A 26 13.40 19.87 5.18
N GLY A 27 12.32 19.62 4.43
CA GLY A 27 12.36 19.42 2.99
C GLY A 27 12.34 17.97 2.50
N THR A 28 12.31 16.97 3.40
CA THR A 28 12.16 15.58 2.97
C THR A 28 10.78 15.35 2.35
N ARG A 29 10.78 14.88 1.11
CA ARG A 29 9.60 14.56 0.32
C ARG A 29 9.55 13.06 0.13
N TYR A 30 8.40 12.49 0.40
CA TYR A 30 8.14 11.08 0.22
C TYR A 30 7.23 10.90 -0.98
N THR A 31 7.49 9.86 -1.76
CA THR A 31 6.59 9.37 -2.78
C THR A 31 6.15 7.96 -2.42
N ILE A 32 4.97 7.60 -2.89
CA ILE A 32 4.41 6.26 -2.73
C ILE A 32 4.06 5.71 -4.10
N ARG A 33 4.43 4.46 -4.33
CA ARG A 33 4.17 3.71 -5.56
C ARG A 33 3.55 2.38 -5.22
N TYR A 34 2.63 1.95 -6.07
CA TYR A 34 1.89 0.70 -5.94
C TYR A 34 2.24 -0.25 -7.09
N PHE A 35 2.38 -1.53 -6.77
CA PHE A 35 2.50 -2.60 -7.74
C PHE A 35 1.64 -3.79 -7.29
N GLN A 36 1.11 -4.54 -8.24
CA GLN A 36 0.34 -5.74 -7.96
C GLN A 36 0.85 -6.88 -8.81
N PRO A 37 1.76 -7.72 -8.27
CA PRO A 37 2.29 -8.87 -8.99
C PRO A 37 1.24 -9.96 -9.22
N ASP A 38 0.25 -10.09 -8.32
CA ASP A 38 -0.71 -11.19 -8.34
C ASP A 38 -2.13 -10.72 -7.97
N GLY A 39 -3.13 -11.31 -8.62
CA GLY A 39 -4.54 -10.95 -8.46
C GLY A 39 -4.97 -9.70 -9.24
N LYS A 40 -6.17 -9.19 -8.93
CA LYS A 40 -6.79 -8.00 -9.53
C LYS A 40 -7.46 -7.18 -8.43
N GLY A 41 -7.29 -5.87 -8.47
CA GLY A 41 -7.84 -4.97 -7.48
C GLY A 41 -7.56 -3.52 -7.80
N THR A 42 -7.94 -2.63 -6.89
CA THR A 42 -7.66 -1.20 -6.97
C THR A 42 -7.23 -0.71 -5.60
N LEU A 43 -6.16 0.07 -5.56
CA LEU A 43 -5.69 0.75 -4.35
C LEU A 43 -6.06 2.23 -4.41
N LYS A 44 -6.62 2.76 -3.32
CA LYS A 44 -6.95 4.17 -3.16
C LYS A 44 -6.33 4.74 -1.89
N MET A 45 -6.01 6.03 -1.90
CA MET A 45 -5.60 6.76 -0.70
C MET A 45 -6.81 7.40 0.00
N ASP A 46 -6.64 7.82 1.25
CA ASP A 46 -7.68 8.57 2.00
C ASP A 46 -8.13 9.87 1.32
N ASP A 47 -7.25 10.50 0.53
CA ASP A 47 -7.55 11.72 -0.22
C ASP A 47 -8.36 11.45 -1.51
N GLY A 48 -8.70 10.19 -1.80
CA GLY A 48 -9.44 9.78 -3.00
C GLY A 48 -8.57 9.48 -4.21
N THR A 49 -7.26 9.72 -4.14
CA THR A 49 -6.29 9.34 -5.18
C THR A 49 -6.37 7.84 -5.46
N VAL A 50 -6.61 7.48 -6.71
CA VAL A 50 -6.59 6.09 -7.19
C VAL A 50 -5.22 5.80 -7.76
N PHE A 51 -4.54 4.80 -7.22
CA PHE A 51 -3.20 4.43 -7.67
C PHE A 51 -3.25 3.70 -8.99
N GLN A 52 -2.45 4.16 -9.95
CA GLN A 52 -2.09 3.37 -11.12
C GLN A 52 -0.84 2.54 -10.81
N PRO A 53 -0.77 1.28 -11.28
CA PRO A 53 0.42 0.45 -11.10
C PRO A 53 1.66 1.15 -11.67
N ASN A 54 2.73 1.19 -10.88
CA ASN A 54 4.01 1.85 -11.18
C ASN A 54 4.05 3.38 -11.21
N ASP A 55 2.93 4.07 -11.03
CA ASP A 55 2.92 5.53 -10.88
C ASP A 55 3.33 5.96 -9.47
N CYS A 56 4.01 7.11 -9.39
CA CYS A 56 4.47 7.70 -8.14
C CYS A 56 3.57 8.85 -7.72
N TYR A 57 3.10 8.81 -6.47
CA TYR A 57 2.23 9.84 -5.89
C TYR A 57 2.92 10.49 -4.69
N PRO A 58 2.77 11.81 -4.49
CA PRO A 58 3.37 12.49 -3.35
C PRO A 58 2.69 12.06 -2.04
N LEU A 59 3.48 11.76 -1.03
CA LEU A 59 3.03 11.44 0.31
C LEU A 59 3.26 12.64 1.23
N THR A 60 2.20 13.40 1.48
CA THR A 60 2.25 14.66 2.24
C THR A 60 1.96 14.50 3.73
N LYS A 61 1.32 13.39 4.12
CA LYS A 61 0.92 13.07 5.50
C LYS A 61 1.78 11.94 6.08
N GLU A 62 2.08 12.02 7.37
CA GLU A 62 2.80 10.96 8.10
C GLU A 62 1.88 9.79 8.44
N GLU A 63 0.62 10.07 8.80
CA GLU A 63 -0.45 9.08 8.89
C GLU A 63 -1.26 9.11 7.59
N PHE A 64 -1.39 7.97 6.94
CA PHE A 64 -2.21 7.81 5.74
C PHE A 64 -2.88 6.45 5.71
N ARG A 65 -4.00 6.37 4.99
CA ARG A 65 -4.78 5.14 4.85
C ARG A 65 -4.86 4.75 3.40
N LEU A 66 -4.65 3.47 3.15
CA LEU A 66 -4.83 2.87 1.84
C LEU A 66 -6.03 1.94 1.90
N TYR A 67 -6.87 2.02 0.88
CA TYR A 67 -8.08 1.24 0.72
C TYR A 67 -7.88 0.34 -0.48
N TYR A 68 -7.66 -0.94 -0.23
CA TYR A 68 -7.49 -1.93 -1.28
C TYR A 68 -8.79 -2.67 -1.51
N THR A 69 -9.42 -2.46 -2.66
CA THR A 69 -10.60 -3.20 -3.07
C THR A 69 -10.17 -4.36 -3.96
N SER A 70 -10.46 -5.59 -3.54
CA SER A 70 -10.15 -6.78 -4.32
C SER A 70 -11.18 -7.02 -5.41
N PHE A 71 -10.74 -7.45 -6.59
CA PHE A 71 -11.57 -7.98 -7.67
C PHE A 71 -11.31 -9.46 -7.96
N SER A 72 -10.41 -10.09 -7.19
CA SER A 72 -10.08 -11.50 -7.27
C SER A 72 -10.78 -12.32 -6.18
N THR A 73 -11.00 -13.59 -6.45
CA THR A 73 -11.47 -14.60 -5.49
C THR A 73 -10.34 -15.44 -4.90
N ASP A 74 -9.16 -15.36 -5.52
CA ASP A 74 -8.00 -16.19 -5.26
C ASP A 74 -6.95 -15.42 -4.44
N ARG A 75 -5.75 -16.00 -4.36
CA ARG A 75 -4.58 -15.30 -3.83
C ARG A 75 -4.34 -14.00 -4.60
N GLN A 76 -3.86 -13.00 -3.87
CA GLN A 76 -3.44 -11.74 -4.44
C GLN A 76 -2.39 -11.11 -3.53
N THR A 77 -1.46 -10.42 -4.16
CA THR A 77 -0.34 -9.78 -3.47
C THR A 77 -0.24 -8.36 -3.99
N ILE A 78 -0.15 -7.39 -3.07
CA ILE A 78 0.13 -6.00 -3.40
C ILE A 78 1.43 -5.56 -2.76
N ASP A 79 2.22 -4.82 -3.53
CA ASP A 79 3.47 -4.23 -3.10
C ASP A 79 3.33 -2.71 -3.07
N ILE A 80 3.75 -2.13 -1.96
CA ILE A 80 3.76 -0.69 -1.73
C ILE A 80 5.22 -0.30 -1.50
N TYR A 81 5.65 0.69 -2.27
CA TYR A 81 6.98 1.26 -2.20
C TYR A 81 6.86 2.70 -1.73
N VAL A 82 7.57 3.06 -0.69
CA VAL A 82 7.68 4.43 -0.20
C VAL A 82 9.13 4.85 -0.37
N GLU A 83 9.38 5.87 -1.17
CA GLU A 83 10.71 6.39 -1.45
C GLU A 83 10.80 7.83 -0.94
N ASP A 84 11.94 8.21 -0.38
CA ASP A 84 12.21 9.60 -0.05
C ASP A 84 13.21 10.23 -1.04
N ASN A 85 13.30 11.56 -1.05
CA ASN A 85 14.19 12.29 -1.96
C ASN A 85 15.70 12.11 -1.69
N HIS A 86 16.10 11.40 -0.64
CA HIS A 86 17.48 10.97 -0.40
C HIS A 86 17.78 9.55 -0.93
N GLY A 87 16.79 8.89 -1.55
CA GLY A 87 16.94 7.58 -2.19
C GLY A 87 16.77 6.39 -1.26
N GLN A 88 16.26 6.58 -0.04
CA GLN A 88 15.87 5.48 0.83
C GLN A 88 14.47 4.98 0.44
N LEU A 89 14.42 3.68 0.15
CA LEU A 89 13.23 2.98 -0.29
C LEU A 89 12.77 2.00 0.78
N GLN A 90 11.53 2.15 1.22
CA GLN A 90 10.84 1.17 2.05
C GLN A 90 9.83 0.39 1.21
N HIS A 91 9.97 -0.93 1.20
CA HIS A 91 9.03 -1.85 0.55
C HIS A 91 8.15 -2.53 1.60
N LEU A 92 6.86 -2.62 1.32
CA LEU A 92 5.84 -3.33 2.09
C LEU A 92 5.08 -4.24 1.14
N SER A 93 5.00 -5.53 1.47
CA SER A 93 4.22 -6.50 0.70
C SER A 93 3.07 -7.02 1.53
N PHE A 94 1.88 -7.08 0.94
CA PHE A 94 0.67 -7.59 1.58
C PHE A 94 0.09 -8.73 0.75
N ASP A 95 0.13 -9.93 1.32
CA ASP A 95 -0.50 -11.12 0.76
C ASP A 95 -1.89 -11.33 1.35
N PHE A 96 -2.89 -11.39 0.48
CA PHE A 96 -4.26 -11.76 0.83
C PHE A 96 -4.61 -13.12 0.25
N ASN A 97 -5.49 -13.84 0.95
CA ASN A 97 -5.99 -15.17 0.58
C ASN A 97 -4.86 -16.20 0.39
N TYR A 98 -3.71 -16.00 1.04
CA TYR A 98 -2.66 -17.01 1.10
C TYR A 98 -3.14 -18.17 1.98
N LYS A 99 -3.39 -19.34 1.38
CA LYS A 99 -3.66 -20.56 2.15
C LYS A 99 -2.43 -20.84 3.03
N ARG A 100 -2.58 -20.73 4.35
CA ARG A 100 -1.70 -21.48 5.25
C ARG A 100 -2.02 -22.95 5.01
N THR A 101 -1.15 -23.66 4.31
CA THR A 101 -1.04 -25.09 4.55
C THR A 101 -0.55 -25.21 5.99
N GLU A 102 -1.42 -25.65 6.88
CA GLU A 102 -1.02 -26.13 8.22
C GLU A 102 -0.06 -27.31 8.12
#